data_AF-A0A2D9XZB6-F1
#
_entry.id   AF-A0A2D9XZB6-F1
#
_cell.length_a   1.000
_cell.length_b   1.000
_cell.length_c   1.000
_cell.angle_alpha   90.00
_cell.angle_beta   90.00
_cell.angle_gamma   90.00
#
_symmetry.space_group_name_H-M   'P 1'
#
loop_
_entity.id
_entity.type
_entity.pdbx_description
1 polymer ?
#
loop_
_entity_poly.entity_id
_entity_poly.type
_entity_poly.pdbx_seq_one_letter_code
_entity_poly.pdbx_strand_id
1 'polypeptide(L)' 'MAGFINDKFRFGFAILLIVGAIATFVYGLIEKNSGNDFNQIWTLAIVMLGGAMVHLQKIGNTNRK' A
#
# COMPACT_ATOMS: atom_id res chain seq x y z
N MET A 1 -22.84 4.81 -13.42
CA MET A 1 -21.64 5.65 -13.65
C MET A 1 -20.81 5.94 -12.39
N ALA A 2 -21.41 6.05 -11.19
CA ALA A 2 -20.65 6.33 -9.95
C ALA A 2 -19.64 5.23 -9.53
N GLY A 3 -19.92 3.95 -9.81
CA GLY A 3 -19.02 2.84 -9.45
C GLY A 3 -17.67 2.87 -10.18
N PHE A 4 -17.67 3.27 -11.46
CA PHE A 4 -16.46 3.28 -12.30
C PHE A 4 -15.47 4.38 -11.91
N ILE A 5 -15.97 5.53 -11.46
CA ILE A 5 -15.14 6.63 -10.95
C ILE A 5 -14.49 6.21 -9.62
N ASN A 6 -15.26 5.56 -8.75
CA ASN A 6 -14.77 5.09 -7.46
C ASN A 6 -13.69 4.02 -7.62
N ASP A 7 -13.82 3.10 -8.59
CA ASP A 7 -12.81 2.07 -8.83
C ASP A 7 -11.48 2.66 -9.36
N LYS A 8 -11.51 3.68 -10.22
CA LYS A 8 -10.29 4.39 -10.66
C LYS A 8 -9.58 5.10 -9.52
N PHE A 9 -10.32 5.78 -8.65
CA PHE A 9 -9.75 6.42 -7.45
C PHE A 9 -9.12 5.40 -6.51
N ARG A 10 -9.78 4.27 -6.28
CA ARG A 10 -9.28 3.21 -5.40
C ARG A 10 -8.06 2.50 -5.97
N PHE A 11 -7.98 2.39 -7.29
CA PHE A 11 -6.80 1.87 -7.99
C PHE A 11 -5.61 2.84 -7.84
N GLY A 12 -5.84 4.14 -8.06
CA GLY A 12 -4.83 5.17 -7.84
C GLY A 12 -4.34 5.21 -6.38
N PHE A 13 -5.25 5.07 -5.42
CA PHE A 13 -4.90 5.01 -3.99
C PHE A 13 -4.09 3.76 -3.64
N ALA A 14 -4.43 2.61 -4.22
CA ALA A 14 -3.65 1.38 -4.03
C ALA A 14 -2.23 1.51 -4.60
N ILE A 15 -2.07 2.13 -5.78
CA ILE A 15 -0.74 2.40 -6.36
C ILE A 15 0.06 3.33 -5.44
N LEU A 16 -0.55 4.42 -4.96
CA LEU A 16 0.10 5.33 -4.00
C LEU A 16 0.57 4.61 -2.75
N LEU A 17 -0.26 3.74 -2.18
CA LEU A 17 0.11 2.93 -1.01
C LEU A 17 1.25 1.96 -1.30
N ILE A 18 1.28 1.33 -2.49
CA ILE A 18 2.38 0.44 -2.88
C ILE A 18 3.68 1.23 -3.04
N VAL A 19 3.66 2.37 -3.72
CA VAL A 19 4.84 3.23 -3.89
C VAL A 19 5.32 3.76 -2.54
N GLY A 20 4.40 4.20 -1.68
CA GLY A 20 4.70 4.64 -0.32
C GLY A 20 5.29 3.51 0.54
N ALA A 21 4.78 2.29 0.42
CA ALA A 21 5.34 1.13 1.09
C ALA A 21 6.77 0.83 0.63
N ILE A 22 7.05 0.90 -0.68
CA ILE A 22 8.40 0.70 -1.23
C ILE A 22 9.37 1.74 -0.66
N ALA A 23 8.99 3.02 -0.69
CA ALA A 23 9.83 4.10 -0.14
C ALA A 23 10.09 3.92 1.37
N THR A 24 9.06 3.53 2.12
CA THR A 24 9.14 3.25 3.56
C THR A 24 10.04 2.04 3.85
N PHE A 25 10.00 1.02 3.00
CA PHE A 25 10.85 -0.17 3.11
C PHE A 25 12.32 0.15 2.84
N VAL A 26 12.60 0.97 1.81
CA VAL A 26 13.96 1.45 1.51
C VAL A 26 14.49 2.32 2.65
N TYR A 27 13.66 3.23 3.18
CA TYR A 27 14.03 4.04 4.33
C TYR A 27 14.28 3.19 5.57
N GLY A 28 13.44 2.18 5.82
CA GLY A 28 13.63 1.21 6.89
C GLY A 28 14.91 0.37 6.76
N LEU A 29 15.36 0.08 5.54
CA LEU A 29 16.67 -0.57 5.29
C LEU A 29 17.85 0.36 5.62
N ILE A 30 17.73 1.65 5.28
CA ILE A 30 18.75 2.65 5.63
C ILE A 30 18.83 2.80 7.15
N GLU A 31 17.68 2.89 7.83
CA GLU A 31 17.63 3.07 9.28
C GLU A 31 18.12 1.83 10.05
N LYS A 32 17.85 0.63 9.51
CA LYS A 32 18.43 -0.63 10.01
C LYS A 32 19.96 -0.62 9.94
N ASN A 33 20.55 -0.11 8.85
CA ASN A 33 22.00 -0.01 8.71
C ASN A 33 22.62 1.00 9.71
N SER A 34 21.83 1.96 10.19
CA SER A 34 22.23 2.92 11.23
C SER A 34 22.12 2.37 12.66
N GLY A 35 21.76 1.09 12.84
CA GLY A 35 21.68 0.43 14.14
C GLY A 35 20.34 0.58 14.86
N ASN A 36 19.29 1.09 14.18
CA ASN A 36 17.94 1.13 14.74
C ASN A 36 17.23 -0.20 14.43
N ASP A 37 16.79 -0.91 15.48
CA ASP A 37 16.10 -2.18 15.30
C ASP A 37 14.78 -2.00 14.56
N PHE A 38 14.54 -2.97 13.67
CA PHE A 38 13.35 -3.08 12.82
C PHE A 38 12.08 -3.08 13.67
N ASN A 39 11.39 -1.95 13.79
CA ASN A 39 10.22 -1.93 14.69
C ASN A 39 9.01 -1.16 14.13
N GLN A 40 9.13 0.12 13.78
CA GLN A 40 7.95 0.92 13.43
C GLN A 40 7.80 1.18 11.92
N ILE A 41 8.89 1.47 11.23
CA ILE A 41 8.90 1.84 9.82
C ILE A 41 8.51 0.68 8.93
N TRP A 42 9.02 -0.50 9.24
CA TRP A 42 8.69 -1.72 8.51
C TRP A 42 7.26 -2.21 8.78
N THR A 43 6.77 -2.03 10.01
CA THR A 43 5.36 -2.27 10.35
C THR A 43 4.44 -1.33 9.55
N LEU A 44 4.83 -0.06 9.39
CA LEU A 44 4.10 0.90 8.57
C LEU A 44 4.05 0.47 7.10
N ALA A 45 5.16 -0.03 6.55
CA ALA A 45 5.20 -0.56 5.18
C ALA A 45 4.26 -1.76 5.00
N ILE A 46 4.20 -2.69 5.97
CA ILE A 46 3.28 -3.83 5.94
C ILE A 46 1.82 -3.38 5.98
N VAL A 47 1.48 -2.40 6.84
CA VAL A 47 0.11 -1.84 6.91
C VAL A 47 -0.28 -1.18 5.59
N MET A 48 0.62 -0.43 4.94
CA MET A 48 0.36 0.17 3.63
C MET A 48 0.11 -0.89 2.56
N LEU A 49 0.89 -1.98 2.54
CA LEU A 49 0.66 -3.11 1.63
C LEU A 49 -0.68 -3.82 1.90
N GLY A 50 -1.03 -4.03 3.17
CA GLY A 50 -2.31 -4.61 3.57
C GLY A 50 -3.49 -3.74 3.12
N GLY A 51 -3.39 -2.42 3.31
CA GLY A 51 -4.37 -1.45 2.81
C GLY A 51 -4.53 -1.53 1.29
N ALA A 52 -3.41 -1.50 0.55
CA ALA A 52 -3.42 -1.62 -0.91
C ALA A 52 -4.11 -2.90 -1.39
N MET A 53 -3.85 -4.02 -0.71
CA MET A 53 -4.47 -5.32 -1.02
C MET A 53 -5.99 -5.29 -0.88
N VAL A 54 -6.52 -4.68 0.19
CA VAL A 54 -7.98 -4.54 0.39
C VAL A 54 -8.62 -3.67 -0.70
N HIS A 55 -7.95 -2.58 -1.10
CA HIS A 55 -8.42 -1.73 -2.19
C HIS A 55 -8.46 -2.49 -3.54
N LEU A 56 -7.42 -3.25 -3.86
CA LEU A 56 -7.32 -4.04 -5.08
C LEU A 56 -8.31 -5.23 -5.11
N GLN A 57 -8.45 -5.96 -4.00
CA GLN A 57 -9.42 -7.08 -3.91
C GLN A 57 -10.85 -6.61 -4.18
N LYS A 58 -11.24 -5.45 -3.63
CA LYS A 58 -12.60 -4.93 -3.80
C LYS A 58 -12.85 -4.34 -5.20
N ILE A 59 -11.81 -3.93 -5.94
CA ILE A 59 -11.89 -3.65 -7.39
C ILE A 59 -12.07 -4.95 -8.18
N GLY A 60 -11.27 -5.98 -7.88
CA GLY A 60 -11.34 -7.29 -8.54
C GLY A 60 -12.69 -7.98 -8.34
N ASN A 61 -13.30 -7.86 -7.16
CA ASN A 61 -14.61 -8.43 -6.86
C ASN A 61 -15.77 -7.65 -7.53
N THR A 62 -15.56 -6.36 -7.83
CA THR A 62 -16.53 -5.53 -8.56
C THR A 62 -16.52 -5.85 -10.06
N ASN A 63 -15.34 -6.11 -10.65
CA ASN A 63 -15.21 -6.50 -12.06
C ASN A 63 -15.60 -7.96 -12.36
N ARG A 64 -15.88 -8.77 -11.33
CA ARG A 64 -16.25 -10.20 -11.48
C ARG A 64 -17.76 -10.45 -11.55
N LYS A 65 -18.58 -9.42 -11.32
CA LYS A 65 -20.04 -9.42 -11.49
C LYS A 65 -20.40 -8.75 -12.82
#